data_AF-D3AU20-F1
#
_entry.id   AF-D3AU20-F1
#
_cell.length_a   1.000
_cell.length_b   1.000
_cell.length_c   1.000
_cell.angle_alpha   90.00
_cell.angle_beta   90.00
_cell.angle_gamma   90.00
#
_symmetry.space_group_name_H-M   'P 1'
#
loop_
_entity.id
_entity.type
_entity.pdbx_description
1 polymer ?
#
loop_
_entity_poly.entity_id
_entity_poly.type
_entity_poly.pdbx_seq_one_letter_code
_entity_poly.pdbx_strand_id
1 'polypeptide(L)'
;MVFCINSKKITNLLENVVEYEKSSQKRRIKMAFYYEEPSRTFSEYLLVPGYSSTKCIPAEVNLRTPLVRFKKGEEPALHINIPMVSAIMQSVSDDRLAVALAQEGGLSFIYGSQTVAEQAAMVNRVKRYRAGFVVSDSNVSPEMTLEDVLSLTERTGHSTIAVTDDGGPGGRLLGIVTNKDYRVSRMTPDTKVKEFMTQIGDLVYADEDTTLKEANDIIWEHKINCLPLVNKEGRLVYLVFRKDYDSHKKNENELIDSSKRYMVGAGINTRDYEERVPALLEAGADVLCIDSSEGFSEWQKIT
;
A
#
# COMPACT_ATOMS: atom_id res chain seq x y z
N MET A 1 -15.91 11.26 8.06
CA MET A 1 -16.46 11.76 6.79
C MET A 1 -15.27 12.30 6.01
N VAL A 2 -14.84 11.64 4.93
CA VAL A 2 -13.66 12.05 4.16
C VAL A 2 -14.05 13.22 3.27
N PHE A 3 -13.43 14.38 3.46
CA PHE A 3 -13.64 15.55 2.61
C PHE A 3 -12.44 15.74 1.68
N CYS A 4 -12.64 15.49 0.38
CA CYS A 4 -11.74 15.94 -0.68
C CYS A 4 -12.22 17.31 -1.21
N ILE A 5 -11.45 18.37 -0.96
CA ILE A 5 -11.85 19.76 -1.23
C ILE A 5 -11.34 20.22 -2.61
N ASN A 6 -12.13 21.04 -3.33
CA ASN A 6 -11.55 22.09 -4.18
C ASN A 6 -12.44 23.35 -4.24
N SER A 7 -11.80 24.50 -4.32
CA SER A 7 -12.13 25.71 -3.55
C SER A 7 -13.05 26.74 -4.23
N LYS A 8 -14.00 26.35 -5.10
CA LYS A 8 -14.70 27.35 -5.95
C LYS A 8 -16.22 27.55 -5.78
N LYS A 9 -16.89 27.04 -4.73
CA LYS A 9 -18.33 27.34 -4.54
C LYS A 9 -18.76 27.52 -3.08
N ILE A 10 -18.29 28.58 -2.43
CA ILE A 10 -18.86 29.08 -1.16
C ILE A 10 -19.64 30.40 -1.34
N THR A 11 -19.67 30.98 -2.54
CA THR A 11 -20.17 32.36 -2.72
C THR A 11 -21.66 32.51 -3.03
N ASN A 12 -22.37 31.45 -3.46
CA ASN A 12 -23.75 31.61 -3.96
C ASN A 12 -24.88 31.28 -2.96
N LEU A 13 -24.58 30.98 -1.69
CA LEU A 13 -25.63 30.79 -0.66
C LEU A 13 -25.95 32.07 0.13
N LEU A 14 -25.12 33.11 0.04
CA LEU A 14 -25.29 34.34 0.82
C LEU A 14 -26.25 35.35 0.17
N GLU A 15 -26.43 35.32 -1.15
CA GLU A 15 -27.28 36.32 -1.84
C GLU A 15 -28.78 36.05 -1.67
N ASN A 16 -29.21 34.80 -1.52
CA ASN A 16 -30.63 34.45 -1.34
C ASN A 16 -31.19 34.76 0.06
N VAL A 17 -30.33 35.15 1.02
CA VAL A 17 -30.77 35.46 2.40
C VAL A 17 -31.21 36.93 2.54
N VAL A 18 -30.82 37.81 1.61
CA VAL A 18 -30.99 39.27 1.79
C VAL A 18 -32.31 39.81 1.20
N GLU A 19 -32.93 39.13 0.23
CA GLU A 19 -34.10 39.70 -0.48
C GLU A 19 -35.49 39.35 0.06
N TYR A 20 -35.61 38.48 1.07
CA TYR A 20 -36.93 38.06 1.58
C TYR A 20 -37.45 38.88 2.78
N GLU A 21 -36.91 40.07 3.01
CA GLU A 21 -37.06 40.75 4.31
C GLU A 21 -37.63 42.18 4.23
N LYS A 22 -38.58 42.41 3.31
CA LYS A 22 -39.42 43.63 3.30
C LYS A 22 -40.92 43.31 3.17
N SER A 23 -41.48 42.58 4.13
CA SER A 23 -42.90 42.75 4.48
C SER A 23 -43.21 42.18 5.87
N SER A 24 -43.46 43.10 6.80
CA SER A 24 -44.35 42.99 7.98
C SER A 24 -44.47 41.65 8.72
N GLN A 25 -43.75 41.52 9.85
CA GLN A 25 -44.25 41.19 11.20
C GLN A 25 -43.13 40.59 12.07
N LYS A 26 -42.88 41.23 13.23
CA LYS A 26 -42.11 40.75 14.39
C LYS A 26 -41.01 39.72 14.08
N ARG A 27 -39.81 40.20 13.76
CA ARG A 27 -38.59 39.37 13.72
C ARG A 27 -38.27 38.85 15.12
N ARG A 28 -38.83 37.70 15.47
CA ARG A 28 -38.24 36.80 16.46
C ARG A 28 -36.87 36.43 15.89
N ILE A 29 -35.80 36.95 16.47
CA ILE A 29 -34.44 36.50 16.17
C ILE A 29 -34.44 34.99 16.46
N LYS A 30 -34.41 34.15 15.43
CA LYS A 30 -34.23 32.70 15.61
C LYS A 30 -32.81 32.53 16.15
N MET A 31 -32.69 32.38 17.47
CA MET A 31 -31.40 32.25 18.18
C MET A 31 -30.65 30.96 17.82
N ALA A 32 -31.33 29.96 17.25
CA ALA A 32 -30.77 28.69 16.83
C ALA A 32 -31.52 28.11 15.63
N PHE A 33 -30.83 27.29 14.84
CA PHE A 33 -31.40 26.46 13.80
C PHE A 33 -31.92 25.15 14.41
N TYR A 34 -33.11 24.71 14.01
CA TYR A 34 -33.71 23.45 14.44
C TYR A 34 -34.05 22.60 13.22
N TYR A 35 -33.77 21.30 13.31
CA TYR A 35 -34.21 20.31 12.33
C TYR A 35 -35.62 19.82 12.69
N GLU A 36 -36.45 19.53 11.68
CA GLU A 36 -37.82 19.04 11.89
C GLU A 36 -37.84 17.58 12.34
N GLU A 37 -36.88 16.78 11.87
CA GLU A 37 -36.75 15.35 12.16
C GLU A 37 -35.43 15.05 12.88
N PRO A 38 -35.37 14.01 13.74
CA PRO A 38 -34.13 13.57 14.36
C PRO A 38 -33.20 12.90 13.32
N SER A 39 -31.90 12.87 13.63
CA SER A 39 -30.92 12.11 12.84
C SER A 39 -31.16 10.60 12.96
N ARG A 40 -30.74 9.86 11.93
CA ARG A 40 -30.92 8.41 11.79
C ARG A 40 -29.61 7.73 11.38
N THR A 41 -29.50 6.44 11.66
CA THR A 41 -28.31 5.61 11.35
C THR A 41 -28.66 4.39 10.50
N PHE A 42 -27.65 3.69 9.99
CA PHE A 42 -27.85 2.62 8.99
C PHE A 42 -28.76 1.48 9.46
N SER A 43 -28.74 1.12 10.75
CA SER A 43 -29.54 0.01 11.29
C SER A 43 -31.05 0.28 11.33
N GLU A 44 -31.47 1.52 11.11
CA GLU A 44 -32.89 1.91 11.10
C GLU A 44 -33.56 1.71 9.73
N TYR A 45 -32.80 1.33 8.70
CA TYR A 45 -33.28 1.21 7.32
C TYR A 45 -33.13 -0.21 6.76
N LEU A 46 -33.96 -0.51 5.76
CA LEU A 46 -33.89 -1.72 4.94
C LEU A 46 -33.94 -1.35 3.46
N LEU A 47 -33.33 -2.17 2.61
CA LEU A 47 -33.42 -2.03 1.16
C LEU A 47 -34.66 -2.78 0.65
N VAL A 48 -35.51 -2.10 -0.11
CA VAL A 48 -36.65 -2.72 -0.81
C VAL A 48 -36.16 -3.23 -2.17
N PRO A 49 -36.26 -4.54 -2.47
CA PRO A 49 -35.80 -5.09 -3.74
C PRO A 49 -36.52 -4.48 -4.96
N GLY A 50 -35.78 -4.25 -6.03
CA GLY A 50 -36.30 -3.88 -7.35
C GLY A 50 -36.35 -5.06 -8.32
N TYR A 51 -36.57 -4.77 -9.60
CA TYR A 51 -36.49 -5.77 -10.66
C TYR A 51 -35.04 -6.21 -10.93
N SER A 52 -34.82 -7.52 -10.99
CA SER A 52 -33.53 -8.12 -11.39
C SER A 52 -33.70 -8.86 -12.71
N SER A 53 -33.01 -8.41 -13.76
CA SER A 53 -32.95 -9.12 -15.03
C SER A 53 -32.05 -10.36 -14.94
N THR A 54 -32.10 -11.24 -15.94
CA THR A 54 -31.19 -12.40 -16.05
C THR A 54 -29.71 -12.02 -16.19
N LYS A 55 -29.40 -10.76 -16.54
CA LYS A 55 -28.04 -10.22 -16.60
C LYS A 55 -27.56 -9.65 -15.26
N CYS A 56 -28.46 -9.44 -14.31
CA CYS A 56 -28.15 -8.91 -12.98
C CYS A 56 -27.60 -10.04 -12.09
N ILE A 57 -26.39 -10.51 -12.41
CA ILE A 57 -25.69 -11.54 -11.65
C ILE A 57 -24.50 -10.91 -10.90
N PRO A 58 -24.14 -11.41 -9.69
CA PRO A 58 -23.09 -10.78 -8.88
C PRO A 58 -21.74 -10.57 -9.59
N ALA A 59 -21.36 -11.50 -10.47
CA ALA A 59 -20.10 -11.41 -11.22
C ALA A 59 -20.04 -10.24 -12.23
N GLU A 60 -21.20 -9.71 -12.65
CA GLU A 60 -21.30 -8.60 -13.61
C GLU A 60 -21.46 -7.23 -12.91
N VAL A 61 -21.50 -7.20 -11.57
CA VAL A 61 -21.62 -5.96 -10.81
C VAL A 61 -20.26 -5.26 -10.75
N ASN A 62 -20.20 -4.06 -11.33
CA ASN A 62 -19.01 -3.21 -11.25
C ASN A 62 -19.04 -2.36 -9.97
N LEU A 63 -18.03 -2.53 -9.12
CA LEU A 63 -17.86 -1.83 -7.84
C LEU A 63 -16.94 -0.61 -7.92
N ARG A 64 -16.41 -0.29 -9.11
CA ARG A 64 -15.51 0.84 -9.33
C ARG A 64 -16.20 2.14 -8.95
N THR A 65 -15.55 2.96 -8.13
CA THR A 65 -16.12 4.20 -7.61
C THR A 65 -15.11 5.34 -7.65
N PRO A 66 -15.53 6.58 -7.96
CA PRO A 66 -14.67 7.76 -7.83
C PRO A 66 -14.27 8.02 -6.38
N LEU A 67 -12.99 8.30 -6.14
CA LEU A 67 -12.51 8.73 -4.81
C LEU A 67 -12.47 10.25 -4.68
N VAL A 68 -12.14 10.95 -5.76
CA VAL A 68 -11.98 12.40 -5.79
C VAL A 68 -13.07 13.06 -6.61
N ARG A 69 -13.34 14.32 -6.28
CA ARG A 69 -14.29 15.16 -7.01
C ARG A 69 -13.93 15.30 -8.49
N PHE A 70 -14.97 15.38 -9.30
CA PHE A 70 -14.91 15.61 -10.74
C PHE A 70 -16.10 16.46 -11.17
N LYS A 71 -16.04 17.08 -12.35
CA LYS A 71 -17.18 17.83 -12.87
C LYS A 71 -18.09 16.92 -13.68
N LYS A 72 -19.35 17.34 -13.82
CA LYS A 72 -20.30 16.68 -14.69
C LYS A 72 -19.73 16.59 -16.12
N GLY A 73 -19.63 15.38 -16.65
CA GLY A 73 -19.10 15.08 -17.99
C GLY A 73 -17.58 14.87 -18.07
N GLU A 74 -16.86 14.97 -16.95
CA GLU A 74 -15.43 14.63 -16.87
C GLU A 74 -15.26 13.25 -16.21
N GLU A 75 -14.20 12.53 -16.54
CA GLU A 75 -13.79 11.32 -15.82
C GLU A 75 -13.07 11.70 -14.51
N PRO A 76 -13.35 11.01 -13.39
CA PRO A 76 -12.62 11.20 -12.15
C PRO A 76 -11.13 10.93 -12.32
N ALA A 77 -10.30 11.85 -11.81
CA ALA A 77 -8.84 11.69 -11.83
C ALA A 77 -8.37 10.46 -11.04
N LEU A 78 -9.14 10.05 -10.02
CA LEU A 78 -8.85 8.87 -9.21
C LEU A 78 -10.14 8.08 -8.96
N HIS A 79 -10.07 6.79 -9.30
CA HIS A 79 -11.06 5.77 -8.96
C HIS A 79 -10.41 4.69 -8.12
N ILE A 80 -11.20 4.02 -7.29
CA ILE A 80 -10.85 2.74 -6.66
C ILE A 80 -11.72 1.64 -7.27
N ASN A 81 -11.19 0.42 -7.36
CA ASN A 81 -11.87 -0.70 -8.03
C ASN A 81 -12.92 -1.37 -7.14
N ILE A 82 -12.77 -1.24 -5.82
CA ILE A 82 -13.80 -1.58 -4.82
C ILE A 82 -14.02 -0.39 -3.87
N PRO A 83 -15.23 -0.17 -3.32
CA PRO A 83 -15.55 0.97 -2.46
C PRO A 83 -15.06 0.76 -1.03
N MET A 84 -13.81 0.33 -0.87
CA MET A 84 -13.18 0.06 0.41
C MET A 84 -11.94 0.95 0.58
N VAL A 85 -11.96 1.73 1.66
CA VAL A 85 -10.80 2.51 2.12
C VAL A 85 -10.55 2.23 3.59
N SER A 86 -9.29 2.22 3.99
CA SER A 86 -8.92 2.04 5.40
C SER A 86 -8.89 3.39 6.16
N ALA A 87 -9.16 3.34 7.45
CA ALA A 87 -9.19 4.53 8.30
C ALA A 87 -7.78 5.07 8.61
N ILE A 88 -7.65 6.39 8.82
CA ILE A 88 -6.39 7.05 9.19
C ILE A 88 -6.06 6.75 10.66
N MET A 89 -5.61 5.53 10.95
CA MET A 89 -5.41 5.06 12.33
C MET A 89 -4.15 4.19 12.43
N GLN A 90 -3.37 4.41 13.49
CA GLN A 90 -2.14 3.66 13.80
C GLN A 90 -2.35 2.15 13.84
N SER A 91 -3.46 1.71 14.43
CA SER A 91 -3.79 0.30 14.58
C SER A 91 -4.42 -0.33 13.34
N VAL A 92 -4.54 0.42 12.24
CA VAL A 92 -5.23 -0.02 11.01
C VAL A 92 -4.28 0.11 9.82
N SER A 93 -3.85 1.32 9.50
CA SER A 93 -3.32 1.65 8.16
C SER A 93 -1.82 1.89 8.16
N ASP A 94 -1.06 0.80 8.25
CA ASP A 94 0.37 0.79 7.94
C ASP A 94 0.63 0.49 6.46
N ASP A 95 1.90 0.41 6.07
CA ASP A 95 2.28 0.08 4.69
C ASP A 95 1.89 -1.36 4.28
N ARG A 96 1.75 -2.29 5.23
CA ARG A 96 1.33 -3.67 4.93
C ARG A 96 -0.13 -3.74 4.53
N LEU A 97 -1.03 -3.11 5.31
CA LEU A 97 -2.44 -3.02 4.95
C LEU A 97 -2.63 -2.20 3.68
N ALA A 98 -1.84 -1.15 3.47
CA ALA A 98 -1.90 -0.36 2.23
C ALA A 98 -1.61 -1.19 0.98
N VAL A 99 -0.56 -2.00 1.00
CA VAL A 99 -0.28 -2.93 -0.10
C VAL A 99 -1.41 -3.95 -0.25
N ALA A 100 -1.82 -4.61 0.84
CA ALA A 100 -2.84 -5.65 0.78
C ALA A 100 -4.19 -5.13 0.27
N LEU A 101 -4.63 -3.94 0.71
CA LEU A 101 -5.88 -3.36 0.25
C LEU A 101 -5.78 -2.88 -1.20
N ALA A 102 -4.63 -2.34 -1.63
CA ALA A 102 -4.40 -1.98 -3.02
C ALA A 102 -4.42 -3.21 -3.95
N GLN A 103 -3.91 -4.36 -3.51
CA GLN A 103 -3.99 -5.62 -4.26
C GLN A 103 -5.42 -6.07 -4.54
N GLU A 104 -6.33 -5.85 -3.58
CA GLU A 104 -7.77 -6.13 -3.71
C GLU A 104 -8.55 -5.01 -4.42
N GLY A 105 -7.90 -3.90 -4.76
CA GLY A 105 -8.47 -2.78 -5.51
C GLY A 105 -9.02 -1.62 -4.66
N GLY A 106 -8.82 -1.66 -3.35
CA GLY A 106 -9.14 -0.56 -2.44
C GLY A 106 -7.97 0.39 -2.25
N LEU A 107 -8.09 1.34 -1.32
CA LEU A 107 -7.03 2.32 -1.02
C LEU A 107 -6.90 2.58 0.48
N SER A 108 -5.68 2.49 1.01
CA SER A 108 -5.42 2.84 2.40
C SER A 108 -4.93 4.26 2.57
N PHE A 109 -5.25 4.89 3.70
CA PHE A 109 -4.66 6.16 4.11
C PHE A 109 -3.69 5.94 5.27
N ILE A 110 -2.38 6.07 5.01
CA ILE A 110 -1.34 5.95 6.04
C ILE A 110 -1.55 7.00 7.13
N TYR A 111 -1.55 6.57 8.40
CA TYR A 111 -1.81 7.45 9.53
C TYR A 111 -0.74 8.55 9.71
N GLY A 112 -1.16 9.73 10.15
CA GLY A 112 -0.29 10.90 10.31
C GLY A 112 0.29 11.11 11.71
N SER A 113 -0.16 10.37 12.73
CA SER A 113 0.32 10.45 14.12
C SER A 113 1.67 9.76 14.32
N GLN A 114 2.66 10.23 13.56
CA GLN A 114 4.07 9.83 13.57
C GLN A 114 4.90 10.97 12.95
N THR A 115 6.22 10.83 12.94
CA THR A 115 7.06 11.86 12.30
C THR A 115 6.79 11.94 10.79
N VAL A 116 7.06 13.10 10.19
CA VAL A 116 6.92 13.30 8.74
C VAL A 116 7.76 12.27 7.96
N ALA A 117 9.00 12.04 8.42
CA ALA A 117 9.93 11.11 7.80
C ALA A 117 9.42 9.65 7.84
N GLU A 118 8.88 9.20 8.98
CA GLU A 118 8.34 7.83 9.10
C GLU A 118 7.11 7.61 8.22
N GLN A 119 6.21 8.60 8.17
CA GLN A 119 5.03 8.51 7.30
C GLN A 119 5.42 8.49 5.82
N ALA A 120 6.34 9.36 5.40
CA ALA A 120 6.89 9.38 4.05
C ALA A 120 7.61 8.05 3.71
N ALA A 121 8.33 7.47 4.67
CA ALA A 121 8.93 6.16 4.50
C ALA A 121 7.89 5.05 4.31
N MET A 122 6.77 5.07 5.03
CA MET A 122 5.64 4.14 4.80
C MET A 122 5.06 4.28 3.40
N VAL A 123 4.76 5.50 2.96
CA VAL A 123 4.27 5.78 1.60
C VAL A 123 5.26 5.24 0.56
N ASN A 124 6.53 5.57 0.71
CA ASN A 124 7.57 5.12 -0.21
C ASN A 124 7.70 3.59 -0.25
N ARG A 125 7.55 2.90 0.89
CA ARG A 125 7.52 1.42 0.92
C ARG A 125 6.35 0.85 0.11
N VAL A 126 5.15 1.44 0.20
CA VAL A 126 4.01 1.04 -0.62
C VAL A 126 4.28 1.29 -2.11
N LYS A 127 4.78 2.48 -2.47
CA LYS A 127 5.08 2.83 -3.87
C LYS A 127 6.21 1.99 -4.47
N ARG A 128 7.18 1.57 -3.65
CA ARG A 128 8.29 0.69 -4.06
C ARG A 128 7.95 -0.80 -3.96
N TYR A 129 6.77 -1.15 -3.44
CA TYR A 129 6.39 -2.54 -3.35
C TYR A 129 6.27 -3.12 -4.76
N ARG A 130 7.21 -3.98 -5.11
CA ARG A 130 7.20 -4.74 -6.35
C ARG A 130 6.66 -6.11 -5.98
N ALA A 131 5.38 -6.34 -6.24
CA ALA A 131 4.80 -7.64 -5.99
C ALA A 131 5.66 -8.73 -6.67
N GLY A 132 5.86 -9.87 -6.02
CA GLY A 132 6.71 -10.96 -6.52
C GLY A 132 8.22 -10.75 -6.34
N PHE A 133 8.65 -9.57 -5.86
CA PHE A 133 10.02 -9.31 -5.43
C PHE A 133 10.05 -9.24 -3.91
N VAL A 134 10.84 -10.12 -3.31
CA VAL A 134 10.95 -10.24 -1.86
C VAL A 134 12.25 -9.59 -1.42
N VAL A 135 12.18 -8.62 -0.50
CA VAL A 135 13.37 -8.16 0.21
C VAL A 135 13.74 -9.23 1.24
N SER A 136 14.97 -9.73 1.17
CA SER A 136 15.40 -10.83 2.05
C SER A 136 15.52 -10.36 3.50
N ASP A 137 14.70 -10.92 4.40
CA ASP A 137 14.77 -10.74 5.85
C ASP A 137 15.53 -11.87 6.56
N SER A 138 16.01 -12.84 5.78
CA SER A 138 16.63 -14.08 6.23
C SER A 138 17.95 -14.26 5.50
N ASN A 139 19.00 -13.74 6.12
CA ASN A 139 20.35 -13.69 5.55
C ASN A 139 21.35 -14.26 6.57
N VAL A 140 22.43 -14.86 6.07
CA VAL A 140 23.55 -15.36 6.89
C VAL A 140 24.88 -14.94 6.27
N SER A 141 25.93 -14.88 7.08
CA SER A 141 27.29 -14.66 6.57
C SER A 141 28.00 -15.99 6.28
N PRO A 142 29.07 -15.99 5.44
CA PRO A 142 29.84 -17.21 5.15
C PRO A 142 30.49 -17.86 6.38
N GLU A 143 30.66 -17.08 7.46
CA GLU A 143 31.29 -17.51 8.72
C GLU A 143 30.28 -18.00 9.77
N MET A 144 28.97 -17.88 9.50
CA MET A 144 27.93 -18.50 10.32
C MET A 144 27.93 -20.03 10.12
N THR A 145 27.25 -20.75 11.00
CA THR A 145 27.24 -22.22 11.03
C THR A 145 25.94 -22.81 10.48
N LEU A 146 25.92 -24.13 10.27
CA LEU A 146 24.70 -24.86 9.95
C LEU A 146 23.63 -24.72 11.06
N GLU A 147 24.04 -24.68 12.33
CA GLU A 147 23.15 -24.44 13.46
C GLU A 147 22.43 -23.08 13.36
N ASP A 148 23.15 -22.03 12.95
CA ASP A 148 22.56 -20.70 12.74
C ASP A 148 21.51 -20.74 11.61
N VAL A 149 21.81 -21.43 10.50
CA VAL A 149 20.89 -21.60 9.36
C VAL A 149 19.62 -22.33 9.78
N LEU A 150 19.75 -23.42 10.56
CA LEU A 150 18.61 -24.19 11.04
C LEU A 150 17.73 -23.36 11.98
N SER A 151 18.35 -22.63 12.90
CA SER A 151 17.66 -21.73 13.84
C SER A 151 16.92 -20.61 13.11
N LEU A 152 17.55 -20.02 12.10
CA LEU A 152 16.93 -19.00 11.25
C LEU A 152 15.74 -19.57 10.46
N THR A 153 15.91 -20.77 9.88
CA THR A 153 14.87 -21.47 9.13
C THR A 153 13.66 -21.78 10.02
N GLU A 154 13.88 -22.24 11.24
CA GLU A 154 12.81 -22.53 12.21
C GLU A 154 12.07 -21.26 12.63
N ARG A 155 12.80 -20.17 12.89
CA ARG A 155 12.22 -18.88 13.31
C ARG A 155 11.40 -18.21 12.20
N THR A 156 11.84 -18.32 10.95
CA THR A 156 11.26 -17.57 9.81
C THR A 156 10.35 -18.42 8.93
N GLY A 157 10.52 -19.74 8.95
CA GLY A 157 9.87 -20.67 8.01
C GLY A 157 10.46 -20.62 6.59
N HIS A 158 11.55 -19.88 6.36
CA HIS A 158 12.13 -19.71 5.03
C HIS A 158 13.12 -20.82 4.69
N SER A 159 12.88 -21.51 3.58
CA SER A 159 13.73 -22.60 3.08
C SER A 159 14.83 -22.18 2.11
N THR A 160 14.87 -20.90 1.74
CA THR A 160 15.90 -20.28 0.91
C THR A 160 16.42 -19.06 1.67
N ILE A 161 17.71 -19.07 1.95
CA ILE A 161 18.40 -18.07 2.76
C ILE A 161 19.51 -17.48 1.89
N ALA A 162 19.59 -16.15 1.80
CA ALA A 162 20.68 -15.52 1.08
C ALA A 162 21.94 -15.49 1.93
N VAL A 163 23.10 -15.65 1.29
CA VAL A 163 24.40 -15.47 1.94
C VAL A 163 24.96 -14.14 1.51
N THR A 164 25.07 -13.20 2.45
CA THR A 164 25.66 -11.88 2.24
C THR A 164 26.97 -11.77 3.01
N ASP A 165 27.86 -10.86 2.59
CA ASP A 165 29.15 -10.63 3.26
C ASP A 165 29.04 -10.35 4.76
N ASP A 166 28.02 -9.60 5.17
CA ASP A 166 27.76 -9.22 6.57
C ASP A 166 26.63 -10.00 7.25
N GLY A 167 25.90 -10.86 6.51
CA GLY A 167 24.70 -11.54 6.99
C GLY A 167 23.49 -10.62 7.19
N GLY A 168 23.57 -9.37 6.75
CA GLY A 168 22.49 -8.38 6.81
C GLY A 168 21.66 -8.32 5.53
N PRO A 169 20.47 -7.71 5.60
CA PRO A 169 19.70 -7.36 4.41
C PRO A 169 20.43 -6.28 3.60
N GLY A 170 20.64 -6.50 2.30
CA GLY A 170 21.33 -5.53 1.43
C GLY A 170 22.86 -5.60 1.43
N GLY A 171 23.45 -6.62 2.06
CA GLY A 171 24.87 -6.93 1.94
C GLY A 171 25.25 -7.42 0.54
N ARG A 172 26.56 -7.52 0.26
CA ARG A 172 27.06 -8.05 -1.00
C ARG A 172 26.69 -9.53 -1.11
N LEU A 173 25.99 -9.92 -2.17
CA LEU A 173 25.57 -11.31 -2.35
C LEU A 173 26.81 -12.19 -2.61
N LEU A 174 26.92 -13.29 -1.86
CA LEU A 174 28.01 -14.27 -1.98
C LEU A 174 27.51 -15.67 -2.34
N GLY A 175 26.24 -15.96 -2.09
CA GLY A 175 25.65 -17.26 -2.33
C GLY A 175 24.19 -17.37 -1.88
N ILE A 176 23.64 -18.57 -2.00
CA ILE A 176 22.37 -18.94 -1.36
C ILE A 176 22.54 -20.28 -0.65
N VAL A 177 21.72 -20.50 0.36
CA VAL A 177 21.53 -21.79 1.01
C VAL A 177 20.06 -22.17 0.89
N THR A 178 19.81 -23.40 0.48
CA THR A 178 18.50 -24.02 0.43
C THR A 178 18.47 -25.30 1.26
N ASN A 179 17.28 -25.84 1.49
CA ASN A 179 17.10 -27.13 2.15
C ASN A 179 17.75 -28.33 1.43
N LYS A 180 18.25 -28.16 0.20
CA LYS A 180 18.96 -29.20 -0.56
C LYS A 180 20.46 -29.21 -0.31
N ASP A 181 21.00 -28.14 0.26
CA ASP A 181 22.44 -27.89 0.35
C ASP A 181 23.06 -28.49 1.62
N TYR A 182 22.24 -28.90 2.58
CA TYR A 182 22.71 -29.52 3.82
C TYR A 182 21.94 -30.80 4.17
N ARG A 183 22.58 -31.67 4.96
CA ARG A 183 21.98 -32.88 5.54
C ARG A 183 22.34 -32.97 7.02
N VAL A 184 21.37 -32.66 7.88
CA VAL A 184 21.55 -32.63 9.35
C VAL A 184 22.08 -33.95 9.91
N SER A 185 21.74 -35.09 9.30
CA SER A 185 22.24 -36.40 9.72
C SER A 185 23.68 -36.72 9.32
N ARG A 186 24.32 -35.88 8.49
CA ARG A 186 25.67 -36.13 7.93
C ARG A 186 26.64 -34.97 8.12
N MET A 187 26.14 -33.80 8.47
CA MET A 187 26.94 -32.59 8.67
C MET A 187 26.95 -32.23 10.15
N THR A 188 28.07 -31.69 10.60
CA THR A 188 28.17 -31.23 11.99
C THR A 188 27.54 -29.84 12.12
N PRO A 189 26.87 -29.53 13.25
CA PRO A 189 26.21 -28.23 13.44
C PRO A 189 27.14 -27.02 13.31
N ASP A 190 28.43 -27.18 13.57
CA ASP A 190 29.48 -26.16 13.48
C ASP A 190 30.05 -25.95 12.07
N THR A 191 29.65 -26.78 11.09
CA THR A 191 30.07 -26.63 9.68
C THR A 191 29.71 -25.23 9.17
N LYS A 192 30.66 -24.54 8.53
CA LYS A 192 30.47 -23.15 8.07
C LYS A 192 29.62 -23.06 6.83
N VAL A 193 28.80 -22.01 6.72
CA VAL A 193 27.94 -21.74 5.55
C VAL A 193 28.72 -21.77 4.23
N LYS A 194 29.92 -21.19 4.21
CA LYS A 194 30.79 -21.18 3.00
C LYS A 194 31.14 -22.56 2.44
N GLU A 195 31.06 -23.61 3.27
CA GLU A 195 31.41 -24.97 2.89
C GLU A 195 30.29 -25.71 2.16
N PHE A 196 29.04 -25.24 2.29
CA PHE A 196 27.88 -25.92 1.71
C PHE A 196 26.92 -25.01 0.94
N MET A 197 27.10 -23.68 0.98
CA MET A 197 26.30 -22.77 0.15
C MET A 197 26.55 -22.98 -1.35
N THR A 198 25.54 -22.65 -2.17
CA THR A 198 25.79 -22.45 -3.61
C THR A 198 26.48 -21.10 -3.77
N GLN A 199 27.72 -21.09 -4.29
CA GLN A 199 28.51 -19.88 -4.44
C GLN A 199 27.98 -18.99 -5.57
N ILE A 200 28.22 -17.67 -5.48
CA ILE A 200 27.80 -16.71 -6.51
C ILE A 200 28.29 -17.04 -7.92
N GLY A 201 29.45 -17.71 -8.06
CA GLY A 201 29.96 -18.15 -9.36
C GLY A 201 29.11 -19.20 -10.06
N ASP A 202 28.34 -19.98 -9.29
CA ASP A 202 27.45 -21.04 -9.78
C ASP A 202 25.97 -20.62 -9.74
N LEU A 203 25.69 -19.39 -9.29
CA LEU A 203 24.34 -18.85 -9.20
C LEU A 203 23.96 -18.07 -10.45
N VAL A 204 22.71 -18.31 -10.88
CA VAL A 204 22.02 -17.41 -11.79
C VAL A 204 21.43 -16.27 -10.96
N TYR A 205 21.78 -15.04 -11.30
CA TYR A 205 21.25 -13.80 -10.71
C TYR A 205 21.06 -12.77 -11.83
N ALA A 206 20.30 -11.72 -11.55
CA ALA A 206 20.03 -10.65 -12.52
C ALA A 206 20.17 -9.25 -11.90
N ASP A 207 20.10 -8.23 -12.75
CA ASP A 207 20.20 -6.81 -12.33
C ASP A 207 18.92 -6.34 -11.63
N GLU A 208 19.03 -5.42 -10.66
CA GLU A 208 17.89 -4.89 -9.90
C GLU A 208 16.74 -4.32 -10.75
N ASP A 209 17.03 -3.84 -11.95
CA ASP A 209 16.04 -3.28 -12.88
C ASP A 209 15.23 -4.37 -13.63
N THR A 210 15.61 -5.65 -13.50
CA THR A 210 14.92 -6.77 -14.15
C THR A 210 13.44 -6.79 -13.78
N THR A 211 12.56 -6.86 -14.80
CA THR A 211 11.12 -6.91 -14.60
C THR A 211 10.67 -8.28 -14.08
N LEU A 212 9.46 -8.36 -13.51
CA LEU A 212 8.95 -9.63 -13.01
C LEU A 212 8.85 -10.67 -14.14
N LYS A 213 8.44 -10.22 -15.33
CA LYS A 213 8.32 -11.09 -16.51
C LYS A 213 9.68 -11.68 -16.89
N GLU A 214 10.70 -10.84 -17.03
CA GLU A 214 12.07 -11.28 -17.35
C GLU A 214 12.64 -12.19 -16.27
N ALA A 215 12.45 -11.84 -14.99
CA ALA A 215 12.86 -12.68 -13.87
C ALA A 215 12.22 -14.08 -13.94
N ASN A 216 10.95 -14.15 -14.30
CA ASN A 216 10.27 -15.43 -14.49
C ASN A 216 10.80 -16.22 -15.69
N ASP A 217 11.06 -15.55 -16.81
CA ASP A 217 11.64 -16.20 -17.99
C ASP A 217 13.01 -16.85 -17.64
N ILE A 218 13.86 -16.12 -16.90
CA ILE A 218 15.16 -16.63 -16.39
C ILE A 218 14.94 -17.83 -15.44
N ILE A 219 14.01 -17.73 -14.49
CA ILE A 219 13.68 -18.81 -13.56
C ILE A 219 13.27 -20.09 -14.31
N TRP A 220 12.45 -19.94 -15.36
CA TRP A 220 11.98 -21.06 -16.18
C TRP A 220 13.09 -21.66 -17.05
N GLU A 221 13.89 -20.82 -17.71
CA GLU A 221 15.00 -21.24 -18.56
C GLU A 221 16.06 -22.03 -17.78
N HIS A 222 16.46 -21.50 -16.62
CA HIS A 222 17.48 -22.12 -15.78
C HIS A 222 16.93 -23.17 -14.81
N LYS A 223 15.61 -23.39 -14.78
CA LYS A 223 14.91 -24.36 -13.91
C LYS A 223 15.24 -24.19 -12.42
N ILE A 224 15.47 -22.95 -12.00
CA ILE A 224 15.73 -22.58 -10.61
C ILE A 224 14.42 -22.25 -9.88
N ASN A 225 14.47 -22.13 -8.56
CA ASN A 225 13.29 -21.80 -7.74
C ASN A 225 13.33 -20.36 -7.19
N CYS A 226 14.49 -19.73 -7.21
CA CYS A 226 14.74 -18.39 -6.70
C CYS A 226 15.76 -17.71 -7.62
N LEU A 227 15.50 -16.47 -8.01
CA LEU A 227 16.41 -15.60 -8.73
C LEU A 227 16.78 -14.40 -7.84
N PRO A 228 18.02 -14.30 -7.37
CA PRO A 228 18.52 -13.11 -6.73
C PRO A 228 18.68 -11.96 -7.73
N LEU A 229 18.33 -10.75 -7.28
CA LEU A 229 18.51 -9.51 -8.00
C LEU A 229 19.50 -8.64 -7.24
N VAL A 230 20.54 -8.20 -7.93
CA VAL A 230 21.62 -7.41 -7.35
C VAL A 230 21.77 -6.06 -8.03
N ASN A 231 22.19 -5.06 -7.27
CA ASN A 231 22.53 -3.76 -7.82
C ASN A 231 23.92 -3.76 -8.47
N LYS A 232 24.36 -2.61 -8.99
CA LYS A 232 25.67 -2.44 -9.67
C LYS A 232 26.88 -2.73 -8.78
N GLU A 233 26.74 -2.61 -7.45
CA GLU A 233 27.79 -2.95 -6.49
C GLU A 233 27.78 -4.43 -6.08
N GLY A 234 26.86 -5.24 -6.65
CA GLY A 234 26.69 -6.65 -6.33
C GLY A 234 25.97 -6.90 -5.00
N ARG A 235 25.24 -5.91 -4.48
CA ARG A 235 24.44 -6.03 -3.25
C ARG A 235 23.08 -6.62 -3.56
N LEU A 236 22.60 -7.50 -2.69
CA LEU A 236 21.29 -8.12 -2.82
C LEU A 236 20.19 -7.08 -2.61
N VAL A 237 19.32 -6.93 -3.61
CA VAL A 237 18.16 -6.03 -3.53
C VAL A 237 16.87 -6.83 -3.33
N TYR A 238 16.66 -7.86 -4.15
CA TYR A 238 15.45 -8.69 -4.11
C TYR A 238 15.74 -10.17 -4.38
N LEU A 239 14.81 -11.02 -3.94
CA LEU A 239 14.69 -12.42 -4.33
C LEU A 239 13.35 -12.59 -5.06
N VAL A 240 13.36 -13.21 -6.24
CA VAL A 240 12.13 -13.56 -6.97
C VAL A 240 11.95 -15.07 -6.93
N PHE A 241 10.82 -15.53 -6.40
CA PHE A 241 10.55 -16.96 -6.31
C PHE A 241 9.59 -17.44 -7.38
N ARG A 242 9.85 -18.64 -7.90
CA ARG A 242 8.99 -19.29 -8.90
C ARG A 242 7.53 -19.42 -8.44
N LYS A 243 7.31 -19.66 -7.14
CA LYS A 243 5.98 -19.82 -6.54
C LYS A 243 5.15 -18.52 -6.57
N ASP A 244 5.80 -17.36 -6.64
CA ASP A 244 5.13 -16.05 -6.54
C ASP A 244 4.65 -15.57 -7.92
N TYR A 245 5.00 -16.26 -9.02
CA TYR A 245 4.43 -15.95 -10.33
C TYR A 245 2.92 -16.22 -10.42
N ASP A 246 2.48 -17.32 -9.81
CA ASP A 246 1.06 -17.73 -9.88
C ASP A 246 0.16 -16.86 -9.00
N SER A 247 0.70 -16.18 -7.98
CA SER A 247 -0.07 -15.25 -7.14
C SER A 247 -0.35 -13.93 -7.85
N HIS A 248 0.53 -13.45 -8.72
CA HIS A 248 0.33 -12.22 -9.50
C HIS A 248 -0.83 -12.27 -10.47
N LYS A 249 -1.07 -13.43 -11.10
CA LYS A 249 -2.23 -13.61 -11.97
C LYS A 249 -3.58 -13.44 -11.26
N LYS A 250 -3.61 -13.40 -9.92
CA LYS A 250 -4.84 -13.32 -9.13
C LYS A 250 -5.31 -11.89 -8.86
N ASN A 251 -4.44 -10.88 -8.99
CA ASN A 251 -4.78 -9.51 -8.62
C ASN A 251 -5.38 -8.72 -9.79
N GLU A 252 -6.41 -9.27 -10.45
CA GLU A 252 -7.05 -8.63 -11.61
C GLU A 252 -7.64 -7.25 -11.29
N ASN A 253 -7.99 -7.01 -10.02
CA ASN A 253 -8.59 -5.78 -9.54
C ASN A 253 -7.62 -4.83 -8.86
N GLU A 254 -6.31 -5.03 -8.96
CA GLU A 254 -5.36 -4.20 -8.24
C GLU A 254 -5.46 -2.70 -8.57
N LEU A 255 -5.26 -1.88 -7.54
CA LEU A 255 -5.24 -0.44 -7.65
C LEU A 255 -3.80 0.06 -7.82
N ILE A 256 -3.45 0.35 -9.07
CA ILE A 256 -2.12 0.80 -9.47
C ILE A 256 -2.16 2.13 -10.22
N ASP A 257 -1.09 2.91 -10.09
CA ASP A 257 -0.89 4.15 -10.84
C ASP A 257 -0.43 3.89 -12.29
N SER A 258 -0.26 4.97 -13.07
CA SER A 258 0.23 4.90 -14.46
C SER A 258 1.63 4.28 -14.58
N SER A 259 2.40 4.28 -13.50
CA SER A 259 3.75 3.71 -13.41
C SER A 259 3.74 2.28 -12.85
N LYS A 260 2.56 1.64 -12.76
CA LYS A 260 2.37 0.26 -12.28
C LYS A 260 2.80 0.05 -10.82
N ARG A 261 2.71 1.08 -9.99
CA ARG A 261 2.94 0.99 -8.53
C ARG A 261 1.61 1.03 -7.80
N TYR A 262 1.50 0.33 -6.67
CA TYR A 262 0.29 0.41 -5.85
C TYR A 262 -0.04 1.86 -5.47
N MET A 263 -1.33 2.19 -5.50
CA MET A 263 -1.79 3.51 -5.07
C MET A 263 -1.94 3.56 -3.56
N VAL A 264 -1.63 4.71 -2.97
CA VAL A 264 -1.70 4.90 -1.52
C VAL A 264 -2.11 6.33 -1.18
N GLY A 265 -2.95 6.47 -0.16
CA GLY A 265 -3.27 7.74 0.45
C GLY A 265 -2.48 8.00 1.74
N ALA A 266 -2.47 9.24 2.20
CA ALA A 266 -1.92 9.59 3.50
C ALA A 266 -2.80 10.60 4.25
N GLY A 267 -2.95 10.40 5.56
CA GLY A 267 -3.61 11.36 6.44
C GLY A 267 -2.66 12.49 6.82
N ILE A 268 -3.14 13.73 6.79
CA ILE A 268 -2.40 14.92 7.19
C ILE A 268 -3.18 15.70 8.24
N ASN A 269 -2.50 16.56 9.00
CA ASN A 269 -3.14 17.49 9.93
C ASN A 269 -3.02 18.93 9.41
N THR A 270 -3.70 19.88 10.03
CA THR A 270 -3.68 21.29 9.63
C THR A 270 -2.60 22.13 10.33
N ARG A 271 -1.52 21.50 10.83
CA ARG A 271 -0.45 22.14 11.61
C ARG A 271 0.89 22.06 10.89
N ASP A 272 1.40 20.86 10.69
CA ASP A 272 2.71 20.62 10.06
C ASP A 272 2.61 20.32 8.55
N TYR A 273 1.47 20.63 7.92
CA TYR A 273 1.20 20.31 6.51
C TYR A 273 2.21 20.93 5.55
N GLU A 274 2.77 22.11 5.86
CA GLU A 274 3.76 22.78 5.01
C GLU A 274 5.04 21.96 4.85
N GLU A 275 5.41 21.16 5.85
CA GLU A 275 6.54 20.23 5.78
C GLU A 275 6.09 18.82 5.36
N ARG A 276 4.94 18.37 5.88
CA ARG A 276 4.44 17.01 5.69
C ARG A 276 3.96 16.75 4.26
N VAL A 277 3.22 17.68 3.66
CA VAL A 277 2.65 17.50 2.32
C VAL A 277 3.76 17.34 1.27
N PRO A 278 4.78 18.23 1.19
CA PRO A 278 5.88 18.04 0.24
C PRO A 278 6.59 16.70 0.40
N ALA A 279 6.90 16.27 1.64
CA ALA A 279 7.57 15.00 1.90
C ALA A 279 6.74 13.79 1.45
N LEU A 280 5.41 13.83 1.65
CA LEU A 280 4.51 12.76 1.20
C LEU A 280 4.35 12.73 -0.33
N LEU A 281 4.33 13.90 -0.99
CA LEU A 281 4.31 13.99 -2.45
C LEU A 281 5.61 13.46 -3.07
N GLU A 282 6.76 13.80 -2.48
CA GLU A 282 8.07 13.28 -2.90
C GLU A 282 8.16 11.75 -2.72
N ALA A 283 7.62 11.23 -1.62
CA ALA A 283 7.48 9.79 -1.40
C ALA A 283 6.52 9.10 -2.38
N GLY A 284 5.64 9.87 -3.04
CA GLY A 284 4.75 9.40 -4.09
C GLY A 284 3.31 9.10 -3.66
N ALA A 285 2.80 9.74 -2.60
CA ALA A 285 1.39 9.61 -2.21
C ALA A 285 0.44 10.06 -3.35
N ASP A 286 -0.60 9.27 -3.62
CA ASP A 286 -1.53 9.52 -4.73
C ASP A 286 -2.73 10.39 -4.31
N VAL A 287 -3.06 10.40 -3.01
CA VAL A 287 -4.15 11.19 -2.44
C VAL A 287 -3.87 11.55 -0.99
N LEU A 288 -4.31 12.73 -0.54
CA LEU A 288 -4.18 13.17 0.85
C LEU A 288 -5.56 13.39 1.46
N CYS A 289 -5.69 13.15 2.76
CA CYS A 289 -6.90 13.45 3.53
C CYS A 289 -6.53 14.22 4.79
N ILE A 290 -7.16 15.37 5.01
CA ILE A 290 -7.03 16.11 6.27
C ILE A 290 -7.81 15.36 7.34
N ASP A 291 -7.12 14.88 8.37
CA ASP A 291 -7.70 14.14 9.48
C ASP A 291 -8.11 15.09 10.60
N SER A 292 -9.41 15.17 10.87
CA SER A 292 -10.00 15.96 11.95
C SER A 292 -11.35 15.40 12.36
N SER A 293 -11.67 15.45 13.65
CA SER A 293 -13.01 15.13 14.16
C SER A 293 -14.04 16.20 13.82
N GLU A 294 -13.61 17.45 13.62
CA GLU A 294 -14.42 18.60 13.19
C GLU A 294 -13.70 19.30 12.02
N GLY A 295 -14.25 19.14 10.82
CA GLY A 295 -13.65 19.64 9.58
C GLY A 295 -14.21 20.97 9.10
N PHE A 296 -15.28 21.48 9.73
CA PHE A 296 -15.85 22.79 9.43
C PHE A 296 -15.08 23.86 10.22
N SER A 297 -13.80 24.03 9.88
CA SER A 297 -12.96 25.06 10.48
C SER A 297 -12.16 25.81 9.42
N GLU A 298 -11.69 27.00 9.79
CA GLU A 298 -10.83 27.81 8.92
C GLU A 298 -9.49 27.12 8.62
N TRP A 299 -9.02 26.24 9.52
CA TRP A 299 -7.77 25.50 9.32
C TRP A 299 -7.79 24.64 8.05
N GLN A 300 -8.91 24.00 7.72
CA GLN A 300 -9.06 23.20 6.49
C GLN A 300 -9.06 24.04 5.21
N LYS A 301 -9.34 25.35 5.30
CA LYS A 301 -9.26 26.27 4.16
C LYS A 301 -7.83 26.75 3.92
N ILE A 302 -7.04 26.86 5.00
CA ILE A 302 -5.65 27.32 4.97
C ILE A 302 -4.71 26.20 4.47
N THR A 303 -4.94 24.97 4.96
CA THR A 303 -4.21 23.75 4.57
C THR A 303 -4.50 23.36 3.12
#